data_AF-A0A432UCC3-F1
#
_entry.id   AF-A0A432UCC3-F1
#
_cell.length_a   1.000
_cell.length_b   1.000
_cell.length_c   1.000
_cell.angle_alpha   90.00
_cell.angle_beta   90.00
_cell.angle_gamma   90.00
#
_symmetry.space_group_name_H-M   'P 1'
#
loop_
_entity.id
_entity.type
_entity.pdbx_description
1 polymer ?
#
loop_
_entity_poly.entity_id
_entity_poly.type
_entity_poly.pdbx_seq_one_letter_code
_entity_poly.pdbx_strand_id
1 'polypeptide(L)' 'DTVFCGEVGLSGEVRPVWALSTRLKEARRLGFSRALLPWSPEVQEVPEVRPLQHIRELLDLF' A
#
# COMPACT_ATOMS: atom_id res chain seq x y z
N ASP A 1 7.79 -0.86 -10.84
CA ASP A 1 7.59 0.52 -10.35
C ASP A 1 6.37 0.58 -9.43
N THR A 2 6.40 -0.14 -8.30
CA THR A 2 5.24 -0.23 -7.38
C THR A 2 5.74 -0.58 -5.99
N VAL A 3 5.18 0.05 -4.95
CA VAL A 3 5.42 -0.29 -3.55
C VAL A 3 4.18 -0.89 -2.89
N PHE A 4 4.42 -1.78 -1.93
CA PHE A 4 3.40 -2.38 -1.09
C PHE A 4 3.74 -2.03 0.35
N CYS A 5 2.75 -1.59 1.14
CA CYS A 5 2.95 -1.32 2.57
C CYS A 5 1.73 -1.77 3.33
N GLY A 6 1.91 -2.70 4.26
CA GLY A 6 0.86 -3.25 5.11
C GLY A 6 1.42 -4.38 5.96
N GLU A 7 0.76 -4.69 7.06
CA GLU A 7 1.02 -5.92 7.81
C GLU A 7 0.14 -7.04 7.25
N VAL A 8 0.67 -8.26 7.17
CA VAL A 8 -0.08 -9.42 6.67
C VAL A 8 -0.40 -10.34 7.84
N GLY A 9 -1.69 -10.51 8.11
CA GLY A 9 -2.14 -11.52 9.06
C GLY A 9 -2.03 -12.93 8.50
N LEU A 10 -2.05 -13.94 9.37
CA LEU A 10 -1.94 -15.34 8.94
C LEU A 10 -3.14 -15.82 8.11
N SER A 11 -4.31 -15.18 8.27
CA SER A 11 -5.48 -15.38 7.41
C SER A 11 -5.37 -14.66 6.06
N GLY A 12 -4.32 -13.87 5.85
CA GLY A 12 -4.03 -13.16 4.61
C GLY A 12 -4.65 -11.78 4.50
N GLU A 13 -5.30 -11.26 5.55
CA GLU A 13 -5.77 -9.88 5.61
C GLU A 13 -4.59 -8.90 5.65
N VAL A 14 -4.77 -7.74 5.01
CA VAL A 14 -3.77 -6.67 4.94
C VAL A 14 -4.20 -5.54 5.86
N ARG A 15 -3.37 -5.23 6.85
CA ARG A 15 -3.70 -4.31 7.95
C ARG A 15 -2.88 -3.01 7.87
N PRO A 16 -3.45 -1.86 8.31
CA PRO A 16 -2.73 -0.58 8.40
C PRO A 16 -1.41 -0.67 9.16
N VAL A 17 -0.42 0.06 8.69
CA VAL A 17 0.88 0.22 9.36
C VAL A 17 1.11 1.68 9.74
N TRP A 18 1.91 1.89 10.79
CA TRP A 18 2.28 3.22 11.26
C TRP A 18 3.05 4.03 10.20
N ALA A 19 2.82 5.36 10.22
CA ALA A 19 3.50 6.38 9.42
C ALA A 19 3.46 6.11 7.91
N LEU A 20 2.30 5.68 7.41
CA LEU A 20 2.09 5.35 6.00
C LEU A 20 2.44 6.55 5.09
N SER A 21 2.02 7.77 5.47
CA SER A 21 2.31 8.99 4.71
C SER A 21 3.81 9.28 4.58
N THR A 22 4.62 9.03 5.62
CA THR A 22 6.08 9.21 5.56
C THR A 22 6.74 8.19 4.63
N ARG A 23 6.30 6.93 4.70
CA ARG A 23 6.79 5.84 3.83
C ARG A 23 6.49 6.13 2.36
N LEU A 24 5.31 6.65 2.07
CA LEU A 24 4.90 7.01 0.71
C LEU A 24 5.66 8.21 0.14
N LYS A 25 5.95 9.22 0.98
CA LYS A 25 6.81 10.35 0.57
C LYS A 25 8.19 9.87 0.15
N GLU A 26 8.78 8.94 0.90
CA GLU A 26 10.08 8.37 0.55
C GLU A 26 10.01 7.49 -0.70
N ALA A 27 8.98 6.66 -0.84
CA ALA A 27 8.77 5.87 -2.06
C ALA A 27 8.70 6.76 -3.30
N ARG A 28 7.96 7.87 -3.23
CA ARG A 28 7.92 8.86 -4.31
C ARG A 28 9.29 9.48 -4.60
N ARG A 29 10.07 9.81 -3.56
CA ARG A 29 11.43 10.36 -3.69
C ARG A 29 12.37 9.40 -4.41
N LEU A 30 12.19 8.09 -4.19
CA LEU A 30 12.96 7.02 -4.83
C LEU A 30 12.47 6.68 -6.25
N GLY A 31 11.43 7.36 -6.74
CA GLY A 31 10.93 7.20 -8.10
C GLY A 31 9.83 6.15 -8.27
N PHE A 32 9.22 5.68 -7.18
CA PHE A 32 8.06 4.78 -7.28
C PHE A 32 6.79 5.54 -7.69
N SER A 33 6.05 5.02 -8.68
CA SER A 33 4.84 5.66 -9.22
C SER A 33 3.52 5.13 -8.67
N ARG A 34 3.48 3.89 -8.16
CA ARG A 34 2.27 3.21 -7.67
C ARG A 34 2.43 2.70 -6.24
N ALA A 35 1.34 2.74 -5.47
CA ALA A 35 1.30 2.19 -4.12
C ALA A 35 0.05 1.32 -3.88
N LEU A 36 0.25 0.11 -3.33
CA LEU A 36 -0.80 -0.81 -2.90
C LEU A 36 -0.78 -0.91 -1.37
N LEU A 37 -1.87 -0.50 -0.72
CA LEU A 37 -1.89 -0.20 0.71
C LEU A 37 -3.19 -0.70 1.34
N PRO A 38 -3.23 -1.06 2.63
CA PRO A 38 -4.49 -1.21 3.35
C PRO A 38 -5.27 0.10 3.32
N TRP A 39 -6.59 0.01 3.50
CA TRP A 39 -7.40 1.22 3.65
C TRP A 39 -6.87 2.06 4.82
N SER A 40 -6.57 3.33 4.55
CA SER A 40 -6.13 4.29 5.54
C SER A 40 -6.72 5.66 5.21
N PRO A 41 -7.36 6.35 6.17
CA PRO A 41 -7.89 7.69 5.95
C PRO A 41 -6.78 8.74 5.75
N GLU A 42 -5.54 8.42 6.16
CA GLU A 42 -4.38 9.32 6.10
C GLU A 42 -3.79 9.46 4.68
N VAL A 43 -4.21 8.62 3.74
CA VAL A 43 -3.62 8.56 2.40
C VAL A 43 -4.61 9.04 1.36
N GLN A 44 -4.53 10.34 1.03
CA GLN A 44 -5.33 10.96 -0.05
C GLN A 44 -4.48 11.46 -1.24
N GLU A 45 -3.15 11.54 -1.11
CA GLU A 45 -2.30 12.33 -2.03
C GLU A 45 -1.33 11.52 -2.91
N VAL A 46 -1.45 10.21 -3.04
CA VAL A 46 -0.58 9.44 -3.96
C VAL A 46 -1.32 9.12 -5.26
N PRO A 47 -0.73 9.39 -6.44
CA PRO A 47 -1.45 9.39 -7.72
C PRO A 47 -2.05 8.05 -8.16
N GLU A 48 -1.66 6.93 -7.57
CA GLU A 48 -2.26 5.62 -7.86
C GLU A 48 -2.24 4.73 -6.61
N VAL A 49 -3.11 5.06 -5.64
CA VAL A 49 -3.37 4.22 -4.46
C VAL A 49 -4.49 3.26 -4.76
N ARG A 50 -4.22 1.96 -4.66
CA ARG A 50 -5.27 0.94 -4.58
C ARG A 50 -5.33 0.39 -3.16
N PRO A 51 -6.51 0.46 -2.51
CA PRO A 51 -6.71 -0.23 -1.24
C PRO A 51 -6.61 -1.74 -1.46
N LEU A 52 -5.92 -2.43 -0.56
CA LEU A 52 -5.69 -3.87 -0.54
C LEU A 52 -6.18 -4.39 0.81
N GLN A 53 -7.17 -5.27 0.82
CA GLN A 53 -7.72 -5.81 2.06
C GLN A 53 -7.22 -7.24 2.33
N HIS A 54 -6.82 -7.96 1.29
CA HIS A 54 -6.35 -9.33 1.38
C HIS A 54 -5.25 -9.62 0.36
N ILE A 55 -4.24 -10.38 0.75
CA ILE A 55 -3.09 -10.72 -0.10
C ILE A 55 -3.45 -11.46 -1.40
N ARG A 56 -4.60 -12.15 -1.44
CA ARG A 56 -5.08 -12.83 -2.65
C ARG A 56 -5.42 -11.87 -3.79
N GLU A 57 -5.80 -10.63 -3.47
CA GLU A 57 -6.08 -9.59 -4.47
C GLU A 57 -4.82 -9.21 -5.26
N LEU A 58 -3.63 -9.54 -4.75
CA LEU A 58 -2.38 -9.37 -5.50
C LEU A 58 -2.28 -10.33 -6.69
N LEU A 59 -2.93 -11.49 -6.63
CA LEU A 59 -2.90 -12.46 -7.72
C LEU A 59 -3.62 -11.93 -8.97
N ASP A 60 -4.59 -11.03 -8.80
CA ASP A 60 -5.33 -10.42 -9.91
C ASP A 60 -4.55 -9.28 -10.59
N LEU A 61 -3.37 -8.93 -10.07
CA LEU A 61 -2.53 -7.84 -10.57
C LEU A 61 -1.35 -8.31 -11.44
N PHE A 62 -1.12 -9.63 -11.54
CA PHE A 62 -0.01 -10.26 -12.28
C PHE A 62 -0.56 -11.33 -13.22
#